data_AF-A0A8H6XQA1-F1
#
_entry.id   AF-A0A8H6XQA1-F1
#
_cell.length_a   1.000
_cell.length_b   1.000
_cell.length_c   1.000
_cell.angle_alpha   90.00
_cell.angle_beta   90.00
_cell.angle_gamma   90.00
#
_symmetry.space_group_name_H-M   'P 1'
#
loop_
_entity.id
_entity.type
_entity.pdbx_description
1 polymer ?
#
loop_
_entity_poly.entity_id
_entity_poly.type
_entity_poly.pdbx_seq_one_letter_code
_entity_poly.pdbx_strand_id
1 'polypeptide(L)'
;MATSKLFQPALVGDIELSHRIVYAPTTRFRAAVNHVPLPYLVAEYYQQRASTPGSLLISEATFIAPRAGGYKHAPGIWSDEQIAAWTKITDAVHAKGAYMYLQLWALGRTAEIDVLAEEGLQNEYVSASNVPIPGQQPPRALTEEEIQEYVQLYATAASNAVHKAGFDGVEIHAANGFLPDQFLHDRSNLRTDSYGGSIENRARFPLEIVEAVVKAVGQKKTAVRLSPWGTYNDMYFEHPKPTYTHFVTQLRDRYPELAYLHVVEPRVDGGQTVDIKDGYSNDFIRDIWGDRRLISAGGYTRETAIAAAEEKGDLIAFSRPYIANPDLPYRLLHGIALAVGNRALYYAPGSVDPKGYTDYPFAAPVQAWRCGVNLTDVEIVWAEENFALTRAPAAIAMEVSTTKLIDVYWHVVRADDTLRGGNIPDSQIASQIDVLNEDYPNMKFRLVNTSRTLNPDWFNNAAPGTPDQTDMKATLRKGKALDLNIYSVGFNVKDEANVGLLGYATFPWQYSKRPMDDGVVIKYSTVPGGMIKNYNLGRTLTHEAGHWFGLYHTFQGGCDGKGDYVDDTPPEASAASGCPTGRDTCSVGLDPIQNFMDYSYDSCMRNFSSGQLARMDAQLRAYRDDK
;
A
#
# COMPACT_ATOMS: atom_id res chain seq x y z
N MET A 1 -10.48 2.75 15.71
CA MET A 1 -9.23 2.07 16.10
C MET A 1 -8.08 2.85 15.49
N ALA A 2 -6.99 3.08 16.23
CA ALA A 2 -5.81 3.74 15.69
C ALA A 2 -5.19 2.89 14.56
N THR A 3 -4.65 3.56 13.54
CA THR A 3 -3.88 2.92 12.45
C THR A 3 -2.65 2.24 13.04
N SER A 4 -2.37 0.98 12.67
CA SER A 4 -1.20 0.23 13.18
C SER A 4 0.11 0.95 12.90
N LYS A 5 1.09 0.83 13.82
CA LYS A 5 2.47 1.32 13.68
C LYS A 5 3.14 0.87 12.37
N LEU A 6 2.77 -0.29 11.84
CA LEU A 6 3.30 -0.78 10.55
C LEU A 6 3.06 0.24 9.40
N PHE A 7 1.96 0.98 9.46
CA PHE A 7 1.54 1.97 8.47
C PHE A 7 1.73 3.41 8.93
N GLN A 8 2.49 3.63 10.01
CA GLN A 8 2.83 4.95 10.52
C GLN A 8 4.24 5.35 10.11
N PRO A 9 4.53 6.67 10.02
CA PRO A 9 5.86 7.16 9.72
C PRO A 9 6.96 6.65 10.66
N ALA A 10 8.19 6.60 10.13
CA ALA A 10 9.39 6.30 10.90
C ALA A 10 10.61 6.99 10.29
N LEU A 11 11.48 7.53 11.15
CA LEU A 11 12.76 8.10 10.74
C LEU A 11 13.83 7.01 10.61
N VAL A 12 14.56 6.96 9.52
CA VAL A 12 15.76 6.12 9.33
C VAL A 12 16.92 7.03 8.93
N GLY A 13 17.98 7.12 9.73
CA GLY A 13 19.02 8.12 9.47
C GLY A 13 18.42 9.54 9.41
N ASP A 14 18.53 10.18 8.23
CA ASP A 14 17.92 11.49 7.94
C ASP A 14 16.65 11.41 7.04
N ILE A 15 16.18 10.21 6.68
CA ILE A 15 15.01 10.02 5.80
C ILE A 15 13.74 9.73 6.59
N GLU A 16 12.66 10.43 6.26
CA GLU A 16 11.33 10.22 6.85
C GLU A 16 10.50 9.28 5.98
N LEU A 17 10.30 8.05 6.46
CA LEU A 17 9.45 7.07 5.83
C LEU A 17 7.98 7.35 6.16
N SER A 18 7.07 7.05 5.24
CA SER A 18 5.62 7.15 5.47
C SER A 18 5.04 5.93 6.19
N HIS A 19 5.76 4.81 6.17
CA HIS A 19 5.38 3.54 6.77
C HIS A 19 6.62 2.70 7.14
N ARG A 20 6.40 1.60 7.88
CA ARG A 20 7.47 0.72 8.37
C ARG A 20 7.70 -0.54 7.52
N ILE A 21 7.16 -0.58 6.31
CA ILE A 21 7.32 -1.69 5.36
C ILE A 21 8.52 -1.40 4.46
N VAL A 22 9.47 -2.34 4.40
CA VAL A 22 10.74 -2.19 3.68
C VAL A 22 10.85 -3.25 2.58
N TYR A 23 11.37 -2.87 1.41
CA TYR A 23 11.75 -3.86 0.40
C TYR A 23 13.13 -4.43 0.73
N ALA A 24 13.15 -5.73 1.04
CA ALA A 24 14.38 -6.44 1.40
C ALA A 24 15.30 -6.62 0.17
N PRO A 25 16.63 -6.68 0.38
CA PRO A 25 17.59 -6.94 -0.69
C PRO A 25 17.36 -8.33 -1.30
N THR A 26 17.22 -8.40 -2.63
CA THR A 26 17.06 -9.67 -3.37
C THR A 26 17.87 -9.66 -4.64
N THR A 27 18.90 -10.50 -4.76
CA THR A 27 19.63 -10.72 -6.02
C THR A 27 18.70 -11.21 -7.13
N ARG A 28 18.70 -10.56 -8.30
CA ARG A 28 17.83 -10.94 -9.43
C ARG A 28 18.59 -11.25 -10.72
N PHE A 29 19.90 -11.01 -10.72
CA PHE A 29 20.82 -11.26 -11.84
C PHE A 29 20.41 -10.55 -13.14
N ARG A 30 19.95 -9.29 -13.03
CA ARG A 30 19.51 -8.44 -14.16
C ARG A 30 20.54 -7.37 -14.52
N ALA A 31 21.82 -7.73 -14.51
CA ALA A 31 22.91 -6.92 -15.03
C ALA A 31 23.50 -7.50 -16.33
N ALA A 32 24.16 -6.66 -17.11
CA ALA A 32 24.95 -7.08 -18.26
C ALA A 32 26.20 -7.88 -17.81
N VAL A 33 26.93 -8.44 -18.79
CA VAL A 33 28.14 -9.25 -18.54
C VAL A 33 29.25 -8.46 -17.84
N ASN A 34 29.29 -7.14 -18.00
CA ASN A 34 30.23 -6.24 -17.32
C ASN A 34 29.68 -5.70 -15.98
N HIS A 35 28.68 -6.37 -15.41
CA HIS A 35 28.02 -6.01 -14.14
C HIS A 35 27.33 -4.64 -14.12
N VAL A 36 27.08 -4.03 -15.28
CA VAL A 36 26.24 -2.82 -15.39
C VAL A 36 24.77 -3.24 -15.24
N PRO A 37 24.00 -2.73 -14.27
CA PRO A 37 22.55 -2.99 -14.19
C PRO A 37 21.88 -2.68 -15.54
N LEU A 38 20.93 -3.52 -15.99
CA LEU A 38 20.18 -3.24 -17.22
C LEU A 38 19.25 -2.04 -16.98
N PRO A 39 19.61 -0.81 -17.40
CA PRO A 39 19.15 0.39 -16.73
C PRO A 39 17.63 0.60 -16.83
N TYR A 40 17.01 0.31 -17.98
CA TYR A 40 15.57 0.50 -18.15
C TYR A 40 14.75 -0.54 -17.37
N LEU A 41 15.13 -1.82 -17.50
CA LEU A 41 14.41 -2.92 -16.86
C LEU A 41 14.54 -2.83 -15.32
N VAL A 42 15.74 -2.54 -14.82
CA VAL A 42 16.01 -2.43 -13.39
C VAL A 42 15.42 -1.13 -12.82
N ALA A 43 15.45 -0.02 -13.55
CA ALA A 43 14.79 1.21 -13.10
C ALA A 43 13.27 1.02 -12.99
N GLU A 44 12.62 0.41 -13.99
CA GLU A 44 11.20 0.06 -13.93
C GLU A 44 10.91 -0.83 -12.71
N TYR A 45 11.75 -1.83 -12.44
CA TYR A 45 11.59 -2.74 -11.31
C TYR A 45 11.56 -2.04 -9.94
N TYR A 46 12.53 -1.18 -9.67
CA TYR A 46 12.56 -0.45 -8.40
C TYR A 46 11.51 0.66 -8.37
N GLN A 47 11.24 1.34 -9.50
CA GLN A 47 10.19 2.35 -9.61
C GLN A 47 8.80 1.76 -9.29
N GLN A 48 8.51 0.54 -9.75
CA GLN A 48 7.26 -0.15 -9.43
C GLN A 48 7.13 -0.42 -7.92
N ARG A 49 8.23 -0.76 -7.24
CA ARG A 49 8.26 -1.04 -5.79
C ARG A 49 8.31 0.22 -4.92
N ALA A 50 8.67 1.34 -5.52
CA ALA A 50 8.53 2.68 -4.99
C ALA A 50 7.09 3.25 -5.11
N SER A 51 6.09 2.42 -5.41
CA SER A 51 4.71 2.84 -5.68
C SER A 51 4.01 3.58 -4.55
N THR A 52 4.47 3.42 -3.30
CA THR A 52 4.00 4.19 -2.15
C THR A 52 5.08 5.20 -1.74
N PRO A 53 4.82 6.52 -1.85
CA PRO A 53 5.77 7.55 -1.43
C PRO A 53 6.22 7.35 0.03
N GLY A 54 7.48 7.63 0.33
CA GLY A 54 8.10 7.38 1.63
C GLY A 54 8.46 5.91 1.90
N SER A 55 8.48 5.04 0.88
CA SER A 55 8.99 3.67 0.99
C SER A 55 10.51 3.63 1.08
N LEU A 56 11.07 2.69 1.84
CA LEU A 56 12.49 2.35 1.81
C LEU A 56 12.72 1.07 0.98
N LEU A 57 13.56 1.17 -0.04
CA LEU A 57 14.02 0.05 -0.85
C LEU A 57 15.50 -0.25 -0.58
N ILE A 58 15.85 -1.51 -0.37
CA ILE A 58 17.25 -1.94 -0.30
C ILE A 58 17.55 -2.68 -1.59
N SER A 59 18.59 -2.25 -2.31
CA SER A 59 18.98 -2.83 -3.59
C SER A 59 19.32 -4.32 -3.47
N GLU A 60 19.34 -5.00 -4.60
CA GLU A 60 20.06 -6.26 -4.70
C GLU A 60 21.53 -6.11 -4.30
N ALA A 61 22.11 -7.18 -3.78
CA ALA A 61 23.50 -7.22 -3.37
C ALA A 61 24.41 -6.84 -4.55
N THR A 62 25.27 -5.84 -4.34
CA THR A 62 26.04 -5.17 -5.40
C THR A 62 27.52 -5.24 -5.08
N PHE A 63 28.31 -5.75 -6.03
CA PHE A 63 29.74 -5.94 -5.85
C PHE A 63 30.49 -4.62 -5.68
N ILE A 64 31.34 -4.57 -4.65
CA ILE A 64 32.16 -3.40 -4.33
C ILE A 64 33.33 -3.18 -5.29
N ALA A 65 33.77 -4.26 -5.98
CA ALA A 65 34.91 -4.29 -6.88
C ALA A 65 34.85 -5.56 -7.75
N PRO A 66 35.58 -5.63 -8.89
CA PRO A 66 35.66 -6.84 -9.69
C PRO A 66 36.08 -8.08 -8.87
N ARG A 67 37.15 -7.96 -8.08
CA ARG A 67 37.66 -9.04 -7.21
C ARG A 67 36.74 -9.45 -6.05
N ALA A 68 35.69 -8.69 -5.79
CA ALA A 68 34.68 -9.04 -4.79
C ALA A 68 33.52 -9.85 -5.41
N GLY A 69 33.51 -9.99 -6.74
CA GLY A 69 32.49 -10.66 -7.54
C GLY A 69 32.70 -12.16 -7.64
N GLY A 70 32.38 -12.72 -8.80
CA GLY A 70 32.36 -14.16 -9.06
C GLY A 70 30.98 -14.77 -9.25
N TYR A 71 29.94 -13.95 -9.46
CA TYR A 71 28.68 -14.40 -10.08
C TYR A 71 28.39 -13.57 -11.34
N LYS A 72 28.03 -14.24 -12.43
CA LYS A 72 27.61 -13.56 -13.67
C LYS A 72 26.34 -12.77 -13.45
N HIS A 73 26.23 -11.61 -14.10
CA HIS A 73 25.01 -10.79 -14.16
C HIS A 73 24.51 -10.25 -12.82
N ALA A 74 25.28 -10.32 -11.74
CA ALA A 74 25.07 -9.50 -10.55
C ALA A 74 25.66 -8.09 -10.76
N PRO A 75 25.07 -7.03 -10.20
CA PRO A 75 25.54 -5.66 -10.47
C PRO A 75 26.80 -5.29 -9.67
N GLY A 76 27.53 -4.28 -10.17
CA GLY A 76 28.67 -3.63 -9.51
C GLY A 76 28.47 -2.14 -9.27
N ILE A 77 29.40 -1.50 -8.54
CA ILE A 77 29.41 -0.04 -8.30
C ILE A 77 30.83 0.57 -8.27
N TRP A 78 31.73 0.09 -9.14
CA TRP A 78 33.12 0.60 -9.24
C TRP A 78 33.40 1.42 -10.49
N SER A 79 32.67 1.18 -11.59
CA SER A 79 32.90 1.87 -12.87
C SER A 79 31.91 3.01 -13.11
N ASP A 80 32.29 3.98 -13.93
CA ASP A 80 31.43 5.10 -14.30
C ASP A 80 30.15 4.63 -15.03
N GLU A 81 30.24 3.57 -15.83
CA GLU A 81 29.09 2.96 -16.51
C GLU A 81 28.08 2.37 -15.52
N GLN A 82 28.58 1.68 -14.48
CA GLN A 82 27.76 1.12 -13.41
C GLN A 82 27.11 2.23 -12.59
N ILE A 83 27.87 3.25 -12.22
CA ILE A 83 27.39 4.43 -11.48
C ILE A 83 26.30 5.14 -12.29
N ALA A 84 26.49 5.36 -13.59
CA ALA A 84 25.51 6.00 -14.46
C ALA A 84 24.22 5.17 -14.60
N ALA A 85 24.32 3.84 -14.67
CA ALA A 85 23.14 2.97 -14.67
C ALA A 85 22.39 3.02 -13.33
N TRP A 86 23.10 2.98 -12.21
CA TRP A 86 22.51 3.13 -10.88
C TRP A 86 21.87 4.49 -10.65
N THR A 87 22.46 5.57 -11.17
CA THR A 87 21.89 6.92 -11.12
C THR A 87 20.49 6.96 -11.74
N LYS A 88 20.30 6.29 -12.89
CA LYS A 88 18.97 6.21 -13.52
C LYS A 88 17.95 5.45 -12.65
N ILE A 89 18.41 4.47 -11.89
CA ILE A 89 17.55 3.65 -11.02
C ILE A 89 17.15 4.45 -9.78
N THR A 90 18.11 5.12 -9.13
CA THR A 90 17.83 5.98 -7.97
C THR A 90 16.95 7.17 -8.36
N ASP A 91 17.21 7.83 -9.50
CA ASP A 91 16.36 8.88 -10.05
C ASP A 91 14.90 8.41 -10.22
N ALA A 92 14.70 7.20 -10.75
CA ALA A 92 13.37 6.64 -10.96
C ALA A 92 12.62 6.34 -9.65
N VAL A 93 13.35 5.96 -8.59
CA VAL A 93 12.81 5.74 -7.23
C VAL A 93 12.50 7.08 -6.56
N HIS A 94 13.43 8.03 -6.61
CA HIS A 94 13.27 9.37 -6.04
C HIS A 94 12.13 10.15 -6.71
N ALA A 95 11.91 9.97 -8.00
CA ALA A 95 10.76 10.54 -8.72
C ALA A 95 9.39 10.04 -8.19
N LYS A 96 9.35 8.94 -7.44
CA LYS A 96 8.16 8.44 -6.72
C LYS A 96 8.09 8.90 -5.26
N GLY A 97 9.06 9.70 -4.80
CA GLY A 97 9.17 10.15 -3.42
C GLY A 97 9.55 9.03 -2.44
N ALA A 98 10.17 7.94 -2.93
CA ALA A 98 10.71 6.87 -2.10
C ALA A 98 12.23 6.98 -1.97
N TYR A 99 12.83 6.17 -1.10
CA TYR A 99 14.26 6.16 -0.78
C TYR A 99 14.90 4.82 -1.12
N MET A 100 16.20 4.83 -1.39
CA MET A 100 16.95 3.64 -1.76
C MET A 100 18.31 3.55 -1.09
N TYR A 101 18.62 2.39 -0.49
CA TYR A 101 19.95 2.04 0.01
C TYR A 101 20.61 1.00 -0.89
N LEU A 102 21.91 1.14 -1.16
CA LEU A 102 22.67 0.14 -1.91
C LEU A 102 23.29 -0.90 -0.96
N GLN A 103 23.03 -2.18 -1.20
CA GLN A 103 23.65 -3.25 -0.42
C GLN A 103 25.04 -3.62 -0.96
N LEU A 104 26.08 -3.36 -0.18
CA LEU A 104 27.49 -3.61 -0.51
C LEU A 104 27.86 -5.09 -0.30
N TRP A 105 28.50 -5.69 -1.30
CA TRP A 105 28.70 -7.14 -1.35
C TRP A 105 30.12 -7.55 -1.77
N ALA A 106 30.65 -8.56 -1.08
CA ALA A 106 31.81 -9.35 -1.49
C ALA A 106 31.56 -10.83 -1.21
N LEU A 107 31.72 -11.69 -2.22
CA LEU A 107 31.35 -13.11 -2.14
C LEU A 107 32.26 -13.90 -1.21
N GLY A 108 33.57 -13.69 -1.28
CA GLY A 108 34.53 -14.57 -0.63
C GLY A 108 34.40 -16.00 -1.16
N ARG A 109 34.35 -17.00 -0.27
CA ARG A 109 34.35 -18.43 -0.66
C ARG A 109 33.10 -18.89 -1.41
N THR A 110 32.08 -18.04 -1.57
CA THR A 110 30.85 -18.36 -2.31
C THR A 110 30.97 -18.05 -3.81
N ALA A 111 32.05 -17.39 -4.24
CA ALA A 111 32.29 -17.05 -5.64
C ALA A 111 32.41 -18.30 -6.52
N GLU A 112 31.90 -18.24 -7.75
CA GLU A 112 32.10 -19.28 -8.75
C GLU A 112 33.48 -19.10 -9.39
N ILE A 113 34.36 -20.09 -9.17
CA ILE A 113 35.76 -20.06 -9.63
C ILE A 113 35.85 -19.93 -11.15
N ASP A 114 34.97 -20.60 -11.88
CA ASP A 114 34.94 -20.56 -13.34
C ASP A 114 34.59 -19.14 -13.83
N VAL A 115 33.69 -18.44 -13.14
CA VAL A 115 33.33 -17.04 -13.45
C VAL A 115 34.52 -16.12 -13.19
N LEU A 116 35.18 -16.27 -12.03
CA LEU A 116 36.40 -15.53 -11.73
C LEU A 116 37.49 -15.77 -12.79
N ALA A 117 37.68 -17.01 -13.23
CA ALA A 117 38.65 -17.35 -14.26
C ALA A 117 38.32 -16.74 -15.63
N GLU A 118 37.04 -16.76 -16.04
CA GLU A 118 36.57 -16.09 -17.26
C GLU A 118 36.81 -14.58 -17.24
N GLU A 119 36.75 -13.96 -16.05
CA GLU A 119 37.00 -12.53 -15.83
C GLU A 119 38.50 -12.20 -15.61
N GLY A 120 39.39 -13.21 -15.64
CA GLY A 120 40.83 -13.04 -15.42
C GLY A 120 41.23 -12.80 -13.95
N LEU A 121 40.36 -13.22 -13.02
CA LEU A 121 40.44 -13.01 -11.58
C LEU A 121 40.55 -14.33 -10.79
N GLN A 122 41.09 -15.40 -11.40
CA GLN A 122 41.19 -16.73 -10.77
C GLN A 122 41.88 -16.76 -9.40
N ASN A 123 42.75 -15.78 -9.10
CA ASN A 123 43.45 -15.68 -7.81
C ASN A 123 42.64 -14.96 -6.71
N GLU A 124 41.46 -14.47 -7.06
CA GLU A 124 40.54 -13.72 -6.18
C GLU A 124 39.47 -14.64 -5.55
N TYR A 125 39.59 -15.96 -5.71
CA TYR A 125 38.80 -16.92 -4.94
C TYR A 125 39.32 -16.99 -3.50
N VAL A 126 38.80 -16.11 -2.65
CA VAL A 126 39.36 -15.79 -1.32
C VAL A 126 38.37 -15.96 -0.18
N SER A 127 38.86 -16.01 1.06
CA SER A 127 38.06 -16.08 2.29
C SER A 127 38.89 -15.64 3.50
N ALA A 128 38.29 -15.68 4.69
CA ALA A 128 39.01 -15.51 5.95
C ALA A 128 40.10 -16.58 6.15
N SER A 129 39.82 -17.82 5.76
CA SER A 129 40.75 -18.95 5.85
C SER A 129 40.54 -19.91 4.69
N ASN A 130 41.48 -20.85 4.54
CA ASN A 130 41.38 -21.93 3.56
C ASN A 130 40.37 -23.01 4.01
N VAL A 131 39.10 -22.64 4.12
CA VAL A 131 38.00 -23.54 4.48
C VAL A 131 36.93 -23.51 3.38
N PRO A 132 36.83 -24.55 2.55
CA PRO A 132 35.84 -24.61 1.48
C PRO A 132 34.43 -24.82 2.02
N ILE A 133 33.44 -24.41 1.22
CA ILE A 133 32.09 -24.97 1.34
C ILE A 133 32.17 -26.45 0.90
N PRO A 134 31.54 -27.40 1.61
CA PRO A 134 31.58 -28.81 1.23
C PRO A 134 31.28 -29.04 -0.26
N GLY A 135 32.20 -29.70 -0.97
CA GLY A 135 32.09 -29.96 -2.41
C GLY A 135 32.68 -28.88 -3.32
N GLN A 136 33.21 -27.78 -2.79
CA GLN A 136 33.90 -26.74 -3.55
C GLN A 136 35.43 -26.82 -3.35
N GLN A 137 36.19 -26.10 -4.19
CA GLN A 137 37.64 -26.00 -4.01
C GLN A 137 37.97 -25.13 -2.79
N PRO A 138 39.14 -25.34 -2.16
CA PRO A 138 39.66 -24.48 -1.11
C PRO A 138 39.88 -23.02 -1.55
N PRO A 139 39.32 -22.00 -0.86
CA PRO A 139 39.64 -20.61 -1.12
C PRO A 139 41.02 -20.24 -0.57
N ARG A 140 41.65 -19.21 -1.14
CA ARG A 140 42.87 -18.63 -0.59
C ARG A 140 42.53 -17.77 0.63
N ALA A 141 43.31 -17.89 1.71
CA ALA A 141 43.18 -16.97 2.83
C ALA A 141 43.72 -15.58 2.42
N LEU A 142 42.96 -14.52 2.71
CA LEU A 142 43.44 -13.16 2.52
C LEU A 142 44.66 -12.87 3.40
N THR A 143 45.63 -12.10 2.94
CA THR A 143 46.67 -11.53 3.81
C THR A 143 46.12 -10.35 4.62
N GLU A 144 46.83 -9.90 5.66
CA GLU A 144 46.40 -8.71 6.42
C GLU A 144 46.36 -7.46 5.54
N GLU A 145 47.26 -7.33 4.57
CA GLU A 145 47.27 -6.24 3.60
C GLU A 145 46.03 -6.29 2.69
N GLU A 146 45.69 -7.46 2.16
CA GLU A 146 44.50 -7.62 1.33
C GLU A 146 43.22 -7.37 2.13
N ILE A 147 43.17 -7.74 3.41
CA ILE A 147 42.06 -7.40 4.31
C ILE A 147 41.86 -5.87 4.35
N GLN A 148 42.95 -5.11 4.50
CA GLN A 148 42.89 -3.64 4.47
C GLN A 148 42.50 -3.09 3.10
N GLU A 149 42.92 -3.73 2.01
CA GLU A 149 42.44 -3.38 0.66
C GLU A 149 40.92 -3.53 0.56
N TYR A 150 40.35 -4.65 1.01
CA TYR A 150 38.89 -4.86 1.00
C TYR A 150 38.16 -3.80 1.83
N VAL A 151 38.69 -3.41 3.00
CA VAL A 151 38.12 -2.30 3.80
C VAL A 151 38.02 -1.02 2.98
N GLN A 152 39.07 -0.67 2.21
CA GLN A 152 39.04 0.51 1.33
C GLN A 152 38.12 0.35 0.12
N LEU A 153 37.97 -0.86 -0.42
CA LEU A 153 37.02 -1.14 -1.51
C LEU A 153 35.58 -0.93 -1.05
N TYR A 154 35.22 -1.34 0.18
CA TYR A 154 33.90 -1.04 0.77
C TYR A 154 33.67 0.47 0.91
N ALA A 155 34.66 1.22 1.41
CA ALA A 155 34.56 2.68 1.54
C ALA A 155 34.39 3.38 0.18
N THR A 156 35.15 2.95 -0.82
CA THR A 156 35.08 3.48 -2.19
C THR A 156 33.72 3.19 -2.82
N ALA A 157 33.22 1.96 -2.71
CA ALA A 157 31.91 1.57 -3.21
C ALA A 157 30.78 2.34 -2.50
N ALA A 158 30.88 2.55 -1.19
CA ALA A 158 29.95 3.37 -0.44
C ALA A 158 29.92 4.83 -0.94
N SER A 159 31.11 5.42 -1.13
CA SER A 159 31.25 6.76 -1.69
C SER A 159 30.67 6.86 -3.09
N ASN A 160 30.90 5.87 -3.96
CA ASN A 160 30.33 5.84 -5.30
C ASN A 160 28.79 5.76 -5.25
N ALA A 161 28.22 4.92 -4.38
CA ALA A 161 26.79 4.79 -4.22
C ALA A 161 26.13 6.10 -3.76
N VAL A 162 26.59 6.67 -2.65
CA VAL A 162 25.94 7.83 -2.03
C VAL A 162 26.26 9.13 -2.77
N HIS A 163 27.52 9.38 -3.08
CA HIS A 163 27.95 10.70 -3.58
C HIS A 163 27.92 10.82 -5.11
N LYS A 164 27.82 9.70 -5.85
CA LYS A 164 27.79 9.72 -7.32
C LYS A 164 26.52 9.12 -7.91
N ALA A 165 26.03 8.00 -7.38
CA ALA A 165 24.86 7.30 -7.90
C ALA A 165 23.54 7.71 -7.23
N GLY A 166 23.55 8.63 -6.25
CA GLY A 166 22.34 9.19 -5.66
C GLY A 166 21.62 8.28 -4.67
N PHE A 167 22.28 7.26 -4.09
CA PHE A 167 21.65 6.47 -3.02
C PHE A 167 21.54 7.28 -1.72
N ASP A 168 20.46 7.06 -0.97
CA ASP A 168 20.21 7.70 0.33
C ASP A 168 21.15 7.17 1.42
N GLY A 169 21.64 5.94 1.23
CA GLY A 169 22.67 5.32 2.07
C GLY A 169 23.11 3.96 1.54
N VAL A 170 23.85 3.23 2.36
CA VAL A 170 24.36 1.89 2.05
C VAL A 170 24.15 0.92 3.20
N GLU A 171 23.97 -0.35 2.84
CA GLU A 171 23.88 -1.46 3.78
C GLU A 171 25.06 -2.42 3.56
N ILE A 172 25.87 -2.65 4.60
CA ILE A 172 26.96 -3.62 4.56
C ILE A 172 26.38 -5.03 4.72
N HIS A 173 26.60 -5.90 3.74
CA HIS A 173 26.12 -7.28 3.78
C HIS A 173 27.06 -8.17 4.62
N ALA A 174 26.84 -8.21 5.94
CA ALA A 174 27.54 -9.08 6.90
C ALA A 174 26.68 -10.27 7.34
N ALA A 175 26.05 -10.94 6.36
CA ALA A 175 25.07 -12.01 6.58
C ALA A 175 25.19 -13.08 5.49
N ASN A 176 24.46 -14.18 5.66
CA ASN A 176 24.27 -15.26 4.69
C ASN A 176 25.57 -15.89 4.17
N GLY A 177 26.64 -15.87 4.98
CA GLY A 177 27.91 -16.51 4.68
C GLY A 177 28.74 -15.84 3.60
N PHE A 178 28.55 -14.55 3.36
CA PHE A 178 29.43 -13.75 2.50
C PHE A 178 30.64 -13.21 3.26
N LEU A 179 31.58 -12.53 2.59
CA LEU A 179 32.93 -12.31 3.12
C LEU A 179 33.00 -11.72 4.55
N PRO A 180 32.26 -10.67 4.93
CA PRO A 180 32.31 -10.19 6.32
C PRO A 180 31.77 -11.23 7.32
N ASP A 181 30.75 -11.97 6.92
CA ASP A 181 30.16 -13.04 7.74
C ASP A 181 31.09 -14.26 7.88
N GLN A 182 31.87 -14.55 6.82
CA GLN A 182 32.91 -15.58 6.84
C GLN A 182 34.02 -15.26 7.85
N PHE A 183 34.30 -13.97 8.13
CA PHE A 183 35.22 -13.58 9.18
C PHE A 183 34.61 -13.70 10.59
N LEU A 184 33.31 -13.39 10.76
CA LEU A 184 32.64 -13.50 12.06
C LEU A 184 32.62 -14.92 12.59
N HIS A 185 32.42 -15.90 11.71
CA HIS A 185 32.19 -17.30 12.07
C HIS A 185 33.47 -18.11 12.26
N ASP A 186 33.53 -18.86 13.36
CA ASP A 186 34.63 -19.77 13.68
C ASP A 186 34.72 -20.99 12.75
N ARG A 187 33.62 -21.38 12.09
CA ARG A 187 33.62 -22.42 11.06
C ARG A 187 34.44 -22.05 9.82
N SER A 188 34.41 -20.79 9.40
CA SER A 188 35.07 -20.30 8.18
C SER A 188 36.34 -19.51 8.45
N ASN A 189 36.53 -19.01 9.68
CA ASN A 189 37.69 -18.26 10.11
C ASN A 189 38.51 -19.04 11.14
N LEU A 190 39.56 -19.70 10.65
CA LEU A 190 40.55 -20.43 11.43
C LEU A 190 41.89 -19.67 11.50
N ARG A 191 41.88 -18.35 11.29
CA ARG A 191 43.09 -17.54 11.34
C ARG A 191 43.67 -17.52 12.75
N THR A 192 44.99 -17.37 12.82
CA THR A 192 45.76 -17.25 14.06
C THR A 192 46.38 -15.87 14.25
N ASP A 193 46.12 -14.95 13.31
CA ASP A 193 46.58 -13.56 13.35
C ASP A 193 45.53 -12.65 14.03
N SER A 194 45.68 -11.34 13.82
CA SER A 194 44.81 -10.34 14.45
C SER A 194 43.35 -10.36 13.99
N TYR A 195 43.00 -11.18 12.98
CA TYR A 195 41.65 -11.30 12.44
C TYR A 195 40.97 -12.65 12.72
N GLY A 196 41.55 -13.52 13.55
CA GLY A 196 40.90 -14.76 13.99
C GLY A 196 41.26 -15.24 15.39
N GLY A 197 40.81 -16.45 15.73
CA GLY A 197 40.97 -17.05 17.06
C GLY A 197 39.92 -16.58 18.07
N SER A 198 39.96 -15.31 18.48
CA SER A 198 39.01 -14.75 19.47
C SER A 198 37.77 -14.12 18.82
N ILE A 199 36.72 -13.89 19.62
CA ILE A 199 35.51 -13.19 19.15
C ILE A 199 35.85 -11.78 18.66
N GLU A 200 36.69 -11.06 19.40
CA GLU A 200 37.13 -9.70 19.09
C GLU A 200 37.89 -9.65 17.78
N ASN A 201 38.80 -10.60 17.55
CA ASN A 201 39.58 -10.68 16.32
C ASN A 201 38.72 -11.05 15.12
N ARG A 202 37.80 -12.01 15.26
CA ARG A 202 36.84 -12.36 14.20
C ARG A 202 35.90 -11.19 13.83
N ALA A 203 35.54 -10.38 14.82
CA ALA A 203 34.74 -9.17 14.62
C ALA A 203 35.52 -8.00 14.02
N ARG A 204 36.86 -8.04 14.02
CA ARG A 204 37.72 -6.93 13.62
C ARG A 204 37.47 -6.47 12.17
N PHE A 205 37.54 -7.38 11.20
CA PHE A 205 37.37 -7.03 9.79
C PHE A 205 35.99 -6.40 9.49
N PRO A 206 34.85 -6.99 9.92
CA PRO A 206 33.56 -6.35 9.76
C PRO A 206 33.43 -4.99 10.46
N LEU A 207 34.05 -4.81 11.64
CA LEU A 207 34.04 -3.51 12.34
C LEU A 207 34.89 -2.45 11.61
N GLU A 208 36.02 -2.84 11.02
CA GLU A 208 36.86 -1.95 10.20
C GLU A 208 36.15 -1.55 8.89
N ILE A 209 35.39 -2.46 8.27
CA ILE A 209 34.51 -2.11 7.15
C ILE A 209 33.51 -1.04 7.57
N VAL A 210 32.80 -1.23 8.70
CA VAL A 210 31.83 -0.25 9.20
C VAL A 210 32.51 1.09 9.44
N GLU A 211 33.68 1.10 10.07
CA GLU A 211 34.45 2.32 10.33
C GLU A 211 34.78 3.07 9.04
N ALA A 212 35.28 2.37 8.02
CA ALA A 212 35.68 2.96 6.76
C ALA A 212 34.47 3.48 5.96
N VAL A 213 33.35 2.76 5.95
CA VAL A 213 32.10 3.19 5.31
C VAL A 213 31.50 4.40 6.04
N VAL A 214 31.45 4.37 7.38
CA VAL A 214 31.01 5.53 8.19
C VAL A 214 31.87 6.76 7.90
N LYS A 215 33.20 6.60 7.77
CA LYS A 215 34.09 7.69 7.41
C LYS A 215 33.81 8.25 6.01
N ALA A 216 33.41 7.40 5.07
CA ALA A 216 33.14 7.78 3.68
C ALA A 216 31.78 8.49 3.49
N VAL A 217 30.72 8.06 4.19
CA VAL A 217 29.35 8.53 3.92
C VAL A 217 28.57 9.00 5.15
N GLY A 218 29.10 8.82 6.36
CA GLY A 218 28.47 9.19 7.62
C GLY A 218 27.63 8.07 8.24
N GLN A 219 27.43 8.12 9.57
CA GLN A 219 26.70 7.10 10.33
C GLN A 219 25.25 6.95 9.87
N LYS A 220 24.56 8.08 9.67
CA LYS A 220 23.14 8.12 9.30
C LYS A 220 22.84 7.56 7.91
N LYS A 221 23.87 7.37 7.08
CA LYS A 221 23.80 6.74 5.75
C LYS A 221 24.41 5.34 5.71
N THR A 222 24.83 4.81 6.85
CA THR A 222 25.46 3.49 6.96
C THR A 222 24.56 2.55 7.75
N ALA A 223 24.33 1.36 7.22
CA ALA A 223 23.60 0.29 7.89
C ALA A 223 24.35 -1.05 7.77
N VAL A 224 23.98 -2.02 8.62
CA VAL A 224 24.58 -3.36 8.64
C VAL A 224 23.50 -4.42 8.64
N ARG A 225 23.66 -5.47 7.83
CA ARG A 225 22.76 -6.63 7.82
C ARG A 225 23.43 -7.88 8.37
N LEU A 226 22.73 -8.61 9.25
CA LEU A 226 23.19 -9.81 9.96
C LEU A 226 22.20 -10.98 9.83
N SER A 227 22.71 -12.21 9.94
CA SER A 227 21.89 -13.44 9.98
C SER A 227 22.37 -14.38 11.10
N PRO A 228 22.10 -14.07 12.38
CA PRO A 228 22.74 -14.74 13.51
C PRO A 228 22.54 -16.25 13.60
N TRP A 229 21.44 -16.73 13.01
CA TRP A 229 21.00 -18.12 13.07
C TRP A 229 21.07 -18.82 11.70
N GLY A 230 21.52 -18.11 10.66
CA GLY A 230 21.57 -18.64 9.30
C GLY A 230 22.62 -19.75 9.15
N THR A 231 22.29 -20.76 8.35
CA THR A 231 23.19 -21.87 8.00
C THR A 231 23.54 -21.95 6.51
N TYR A 232 22.93 -21.08 5.70
CA TYR A 232 23.17 -20.92 4.28
C TYR A 232 24.66 -20.70 3.99
N ASN A 233 25.17 -21.22 2.87
CA ASN A 233 26.60 -21.19 2.50
C ASN A 233 27.55 -21.85 3.51
N ASP A 234 27.09 -22.95 4.11
CA ASP A 234 27.84 -23.73 5.11
C ASP A 234 28.30 -22.88 6.31
N MET A 235 27.44 -21.95 6.72
CA MET A 235 27.61 -21.23 7.97
C MET A 235 27.08 -22.09 9.11
N TYR A 236 27.75 -22.01 10.25
CA TYR A 236 27.30 -22.65 11.47
C TYR A 236 28.00 -21.98 12.65
N PHE A 237 27.21 -21.70 13.69
CA PHE A 237 27.70 -21.40 15.02
C PHE A 237 27.07 -22.40 15.99
N GLU A 238 27.88 -23.06 16.80
CA GLU A 238 27.35 -23.81 17.93
C GLU A 238 26.71 -22.86 18.96
N HIS A 239 27.36 -21.71 19.18
CA HIS A 239 26.92 -20.66 20.09
C HIS A 239 27.04 -19.28 19.42
N PRO A 240 26.04 -18.83 18.64
CA PRO A 240 26.14 -17.56 17.91
C PRO A 240 26.07 -16.33 18.82
N LYS A 241 25.32 -16.41 19.92
CA LYS A 241 25.00 -15.26 20.79
C LYS A 241 26.26 -14.49 21.25
N PRO A 242 27.33 -15.10 21.78
CA PRO A 242 28.52 -14.35 22.20
C PRO A 242 29.16 -13.49 21.10
N THR A 243 29.32 -14.04 19.90
CA THR A 243 29.92 -13.29 18.77
C THR A 243 29.06 -12.09 18.38
N TYR A 244 27.75 -12.31 18.20
CA TYR A 244 26.83 -11.24 17.81
C TYR A 244 26.57 -10.24 18.94
N THR A 245 26.59 -10.67 20.21
CA THR A 245 26.53 -9.77 21.36
C THR A 245 27.71 -8.81 21.34
N HIS A 246 28.93 -9.30 21.15
CA HIS A 246 30.12 -8.46 21.04
C HIS A 246 30.00 -7.49 19.85
N PHE A 247 29.72 -8.02 18.66
CA PHE A 247 29.67 -7.21 17.43
C PHE A 247 28.60 -6.11 17.50
N VAL A 248 27.36 -6.45 17.90
CA VAL A 248 26.26 -5.46 18.02
C VAL A 248 26.54 -4.45 19.13
N THR A 249 27.17 -4.87 20.25
CA THR A 249 27.61 -3.94 21.30
C THR A 249 28.61 -2.92 20.75
N GLN A 250 29.61 -3.39 19.98
CA GLN A 250 30.58 -2.49 19.34
C GLN A 250 29.92 -1.52 18.35
N LEU A 251 28.96 -1.99 17.54
CA LEU A 251 28.21 -1.11 16.64
C LEU A 251 27.42 -0.05 17.42
N ARG A 252 26.74 -0.47 18.49
CA ARG A 252 25.92 0.42 19.32
C ARG A 252 26.78 1.52 19.96
N ASP A 253 27.88 1.13 20.59
CA ASP A 253 28.70 2.02 21.40
C ASP A 253 29.54 2.97 20.54
N ARG A 254 30.05 2.50 19.39
CA ARG A 254 30.91 3.31 18.51
C ARG A 254 30.14 4.22 17.56
N TYR A 255 28.93 3.82 17.15
CA TYR A 255 28.19 4.51 16.09
C TYR A 255 26.75 4.80 16.51
N PRO A 256 26.49 5.72 17.47
CA PRO A 256 25.15 6.00 18.01
C PRO A 256 24.11 6.43 16.97
N GLU A 257 24.54 6.98 15.84
CA GLU A 257 23.67 7.47 14.76
C GLU A 257 23.64 6.55 13.53
N LEU A 258 24.10 5.29 13.67
CA LEU A 258 24.01 4.30 12.59
C LEU A 258 22.55 4.20 12.10
N ALA A 259 22.34 4.26 10.79
CA ALA A 259 21.02 4.42 10.17
C ALA A 259 20.02 3.37 10.65
N TYR A 260 20.44 2.10 10.61
CA TYR A 260 19.71 0.98 11.17
C TYR A 260 20.59 -0.28 11.28
N LEU A 261 20.15 -1.24 12.10
CA LEU A 261 20.60 -2.63 12.06
C LEU A 261 19.53 -3.49 11.39
N HIS A 262 19.91 -4.36 10.45
CA HIS A 262 18.98 -5.25 9.74
C HIS A 262 19.28 -6.71 10.11
N VAL A 263 18.30 -7.42 10.65
CA VAL A 263 18.47 -8.82 11.08
C VAL A 263 17.55 -9.76 10.32
N VAL A 264 18.10 -10.90 9.90
CA VAL A 264 17.32 -12.04 9.40
C VAL A 264 16.87 -12.88 10.60
N GLU A 265 15.56 -13.06 10.74
CA GLU A 265 14.93 -13.89 11.77
C GLU A 265 15.24 -15.38 11.57
N PRO A 266 15.33 -16.19 12.65
CA PRO A 266 15.73 -17.61 12.61
C PRO A 266 14.80 -18.54 11.83
N ARG A 267 13.71 -17.99 11.27
CA ARG A 267 12.75 -18.69 10.42
C ARG A 267 13.07 -18.62 8.93
N VAL A 268 14.19 -18.02 8.56
CA VAL A 268 14.68 -17.98 7.18
C VAL A 268 16.14 -18.40 7.11
N ASP A 269 16.44 -19.28 6.16
CA ASP A 269 17.80 -19.66 5.83
C ASP A 269 18.06 -19.42 4.33
N GLY A 270 18.89 -18.42 4.04
CA GLY A 270 19.09 -17.89 2.69
C GLY A 270 17.78 -17.50 2.01
N GLY A 271 17.33 -18.30 1.06
CA GLY A 271 16.08 -18.08 0.30
C GLY A 271 14.87 -18.91 0.76
N GLN A 272 14.97 -19.69 1.85
CA GLN A 272 13.94 -20.64 2.29
C GLN A 272 13.33 -20.24 3.64
N THR A 273 12.06 -20.58 3.86
CA THR A 273 11.46 -20.53 5.19
C THR A 273 11.79 -21.83 5.91
N VAL A 274 12.21 -21.76 7.17
CA VAL A 274 12.52 -22.91 8.02
C VAL A 274 11.78 -22.79 9.36
N ASP A 275 11.59 -23.92 10.04
CA ASP A 275 11.02 -23.94 11.39
C ASP A 275 12.01 -23.35 12.39
N ILE A 276 11.48 -22.58 13.35
CA ILE A 276 12.30 -21.99 14.41
C ILE A 276 12.67 -23.09 15.40
N LYS A 277 13.96 -23.28 15.63
CA LYS A 277 14.47 -24.19 16.67
C LYS A 277 14.25 -23.58 18.06
N ASP A 278 13.98 -24.43 19.05
CA ASP A 278 13.77 -23.97 20.42
C ASP A 278 14.93 -23.09 20.93
N GLY A 279 14.60 -21.94 21.51
CA GLY A 279 15.56 -20.97 22.05
C GLY A 279 16.22 -20.06 21.01
N TYR A 280 15.93 -20.21 19.72
CA TYR A 280 16.45 -19.32 18.67
C TYR A 280 15.57 -18.06 18.59
N SER A 281 16.17 -16.91 18.89
CA SER A 281 15.52 -15.60 18.78
C SER A 281 16.56 -14.50 18.64
N ASN A 282 16.22 -13.44 17.90
CA ASN A 282 17.00 -12.22 17.82
C ASN A 282 16.68 -11.21 18.94
N ASP A 283 15.89 -11.57 19.95
CA ASP A 283 15.53 -10.64 21.04
C ASP A 283 16.76 -10.14 21.81
N PHE A 284 17.81 -10.96 21.97
CA PHE A 284 19.07 -10.49 22.58
C PHE A 284 19.74 -9.34 21.79
N ILE A 285 19.55 -9.29 20.47
CA ILE A 285 20.03 -8.17 19.65
C ILE A 285 19.19 -6.93 19.93
N ARG A 286 17.87 -7.08 20.05
CA ARG A 286 16.96 -5.97 20.39
C ARG A 286 17.26 -5.41 21.77
N ASP A 287 17.54 -6.27 22.76
CA ASP A 287 17.93 -5.85 24.10
C ASP A 287 19.22 -5.02 24.10
N ILE A 288 20.21 -5.40 23.28
CA ILE A 288 21.46 -4.66 23.13
C ILE A 288 21.21 -3.35 22.38
N TRP A 289 20.45 -3.39 21.28
CA TRP A 289 20.23 -2.28 20.34
C TRP A 289 19.30 -1.20 20.89
N GLY A 290 18.37 -1.57 21.79
CA GLY A 290 17.41 -0.66 22.41
C GLY A 290 16.42 -0.05 21.41
N ASP A 291 16.01 1.20 21.64
CA ASP A 291 15.00 1.92 20.86
C ASP A 291 15.48 2.39 19.46
N ARG A 292 16.68 1.97 19.07
CA ARG A 292 17.32 2.36 17.82
C ARG A 292 16.66 1.63 16.65
N ARG A 293 16.79 2.20 15.44
CA ARG A 293 16.12 1.63 14.27
C ARG A 293 16.67 0.25 13.93
N LEU A 294 15.75 -0.71 13.91
CA LEU A 294 16.00 -2.08 13.54
C LEU A 294 15.03 -2.49 12.43
N ILE A 295 15.58 -3.13 11.40
CA ILE A 295 14.81 -3.77 10.33
C ILE A 295 14.83 -5.27 10.59
N SER A 296 13.66 -5.87 10.77
CA SER A 296 13.52 -7.32 10.88
C SER A 296 13.03 -7.91 9.57
N ALA A 297 13.67 -8.98 9.11
CA ALA A 297 13.32 -9.69 7.89
C ALA A 297 13.15 -11.18 8.14
N GLY A 298 12.14 -11.78 7.53
CA GLY A 298 12.05 -13.23 7.40
C GLY A 298 10.66 -13.79 7.70
N GLY A 299 10.03 -14.38 6.68
CA GLY A 299 8.78 -15.15 6.85
C GLY A 299 7.55 -14.36 7.31
N TYR A 300 7.61 -13.03 7.33
CA TYR A 300 6.50 -12.19 7.76
C TYR A 300 5.26 -12.32 6.85
N THR A 301 4.11 -12.40 7.51
CA THR A 301 2.78 -12.18 6.96
C THR A 301 2.29 -10.79 7.38
N ARG A 302 1.13 -10.35 6.90
CA ARG A 302 0.51 -9.09 7.34
C ARG A 302 0.33 -9.05 8.86
N GLU A 303 -0.22 -10.13 9.42
CA GLU A 303 -0.58 -10.22 10.85
C GLU A 303 0.67 -10.22 11.72
N THR A 304 1.68 -11.02 11.36
CA THR A 304 2.93 -11.10 12.12
C THR A 304 3.79 -9.84 11.96
N ALA A 305 3.70 -9.14 10.84
CA ALA A 305 4.34 -7.84 10.66
C ALA A 305 3.68 -6.74 11.49
N ILE A 306 2.35 -6.72 11.57
CA ILE A 306 1.61 -5.82 12.46
C ILE A 306 2.03 -6.09 13.90
N ALA A 307 2.01 -7.34 14.36
CA ALA A 307 2.41 -7.70 15.72
C ALA A 307 3.85 -7.25 16.03
N ALA A 308 4.81 -7.55 15.14
CA ALA A 308 6.20 -7.14 15.33
C ALA A 308 6.37 -5.62 15.37
N ALA A 309 5.68 -4.87 14.50
CA ALA A 309 5.73 -3.42 14.51
C ALA A 309 5.12 -2.82 15.80
N GLU A 310 4.03 -3.40 16.31
CA GLU A 310 3.39 -2.95 17.54
C GLU A 310 4.24 -3.24 18.79
N GLU A 311 4.68 -4.49 18.93
CA GLU A 311 5.34 -5.02 20.12
C GLU A 311 6.80 -4.60 20.20
N LYS A 312 7.52 -4.64 19.07
CA LYS A 312 8.97 -4.43 19.02
C LYS A 312 9.37 -3.07 18.46
N GLY A 313 8.45 -2.38 17.77
CA GLY A 313 8.74 -1.08 17.13
C GLY A 313 9.54 -1.18 15.82
N ASP A 314 9.79 -2.41 15.35
CA ASP A 314 10.64 -2.71 14.20
C ASP A 314 10.08 -2.13 12.88
N LEU A 315 10.99 -1.86 11.94
CA LEU A 315 10.67 -1.83 10.52
C LEU A 315 10.67 -3.26 9.98
N ILE A 316 9.74 -3.61 9.10
CA ILE A 316 9.54 -4.98 8.63
C ILE A 316 9.88 -5.09 7.15
N ALA A 317 10.91 -5.88 6.84
CA ALA A 317 11.38 -6.09 5.49
C ALA A 317 10.77 -7.35 4.85
N PHE A 318 10.27 -7.19 3.62
CA PHE A 318 9.68 -8.25 2.81
C PHE A 318 10.51 -8.49 1.55
N SER A 319 10.81 -9.75 1.25
CA SER A 319 11.50 -10.17 0.03
C SER A 319 10.52 -10.76 -0.99
N ARG A 320 10.28 -12.08 -0.92
CA ARG A 320 9.47 -12.85 -1.88
C ARG A 320 8.07 -12.25 -2.12
N PRO A 321 7.32 -11.80 -1.09
CA PRO A 321 6.03 -11.14 -1.32
C PRO A 321 6.18 -9.85 -2.13
N TYR A 322 7.20 -9.04 -1.85
CA TYR A 322 7.43 -7.77 -2.53
C TYR A 322 7.99 -7.96 -3.96
N ILE A 323 8.66 -9.09 -4.24
CA ILE A 323 9.00 -9.48 -5.63
C ILE A 323 7.72 -9.62 -6.46
N ALA A 324 6.67 -10.25 -5.94
CA ALA A 324 5.45 -10.51 -6.72
C ALA A 324 4.36 -9.43 -6.60
N ASN A 325 4.54 -8.46 -5.69
CA ASN A 325 3.54 -7.44 -5.38
C ASN A 325 4.24 -6.08 -5.32
N PRO A 326 4.34 -5.34 -6.44
CA PRO A 326 5.04 -4.05 -6.48
C PRO A 326 4.41 -2.98 -5.57
N ASP A 327 3.15 -3.17 -5.20
CA ASP A 327 2.34 -2.34 -4.32
C ASP A 327 2.09 -2.97 -2.94
N LEU A 328 3.07 -3.75 -2.45
CA LEU A 328 2.93 -4.47 -1.19
C LEU A 328 2.44 -3.59 -0.01
N PRO A 329 2.93 -2.35 0.21
CA PRO A 329 2.41 -1.51 1.29
C PRO A 329 0.91 -1.25 1.18
N TYR A 330 0.42 -0.96 -0.03
CA TYR A 330 -0.99 -0.75 -0.33
C TYR A 330 -1.82 -2.00 -0.02
N ARG A 331 -1.37 -3.17 -0.50
CA ARG A 331 -2.06 -4.44 -0.25
C ARG A 331 -2.12 -4.78 1.24
N LEU A 332 -1.03 -4.59 1.96
CA LEU A 332 -0.98 -4.82 3.40
C LEU A 332 -1.90 -3.84 4.16
N LEU A 333 -1.94 -2.56 3.77
CA LEU A 333 -2.83 -1.57 4.39
C LEU A 333 -4.29 -1.99 4.26
N HIS A 334 -4.70 -2.38 3.05
CA HIS A 334 -6.09 -2.68 2.72
C HIS A 334 -6.50 -4.15 2.91
N GLY A 335 -5.58 -5.02 3.34
CA GLY A 335 -5.86 -6.45 3.52
C GLY A 335 -6.12 -7.19 2.21
N ILE A 336 -5.53 -6.73 1.11
CA ILE A 336 -5.65 -7.36 -0.22
C ILE A 336 -4.76 -8.61 -0.24
N ALA A 337 -5.27 -9.69 -0.84
CA ALA A 337 -4.51 -10.92 -1.02
C ALA A 337 -3.23 -10.67 -1.85
N LEU A 338 -2.13 -11.28 -1.41
CA LEU A 338 -0.83 -11.15 -2.07
C LEU A 338 -0.72 -12.17 -3.20
N ALA A 339 -0.24 -11.72 -4.37
CA ALA A 339 0.16 -12.60 -5.45
C ALA A 339 1.35 -13.47 -5.02
N VAL A 340 1.37 -14.72 -5.48
CA VAL A 340 2.47 -15.66 -5.23
C VAL A 340 3.44 -15.60 -6.41
N GLY A 341 4.70 -15.28 -6.13
CA GLY A 341 5.75 -15.21 -7.16
C GLY A 341 6.13 -16.58 -7.72
N ASN A 342 6.59 -16.59 -8.97
CA ASN A 342 7.13 -17.80 -9.61
C ASN A 342 8.62 -17.92 -9.31
N ARG A 343 8.98 -18.82 -8.40
CA ARG A 343 10.37 -19.01 -7.96
C ARG A 343 11.33 -19.39 -9.09
N ALA A 344 10.85 -20.04 -10.15
CA ALA A 344 11.69 -20.40 -11.30
C ALA A 344 12.20 -19.17 -12.08
N LEU A 345 11.54 -18.01 -11.91
CA LEU A 345 11.90 -16.76 -12.59
C LEU A 345 12.65 -15.78 -11.69
N TYR A 346 12.94 -16.16 -10.43
CA TYR A 346 13.63 -15.26 -9.51
C TYR A 346 15.06 -14.96 -9.97
N TYR A 347 15.73 -15.96 -10.53
CA TYR A 347 17.09 -15.83 -11.05
C TYR A 347 17.05 -16.15 -12.55
N ALA A 348 17.28 -15.14 -13.39
CA ALA A 348 17.38 -15.33 -14.84
C ALA A 348 18.56 -14.48 -15.38
N PRO A 349 19.80 -14.97 -15.21
CA PRO A 349 21.00 -14.18 -15.44
C PRO A 349 21.03 -13.50 -16.83
N GLY A 350 21.18 -12.18 -16.83
CA GLY A 350 21.33 -11.36 -18.04
C GLY A 350 20.07 -11.19 -18.88
N SER A 351 18.94 -11.79 -18.48
CA SER A 351 17.69 -11.72 -19.25
C SER A 351 17.15 -10.29 -19.31
N VAL A 352 16.74 -9.87 -20.50
CA VAL A 352 15.99 -8.63 -20.73
C VAL A 352 14.47 -8.85 -20.70
N ASP A 353 14.01 -10.10 -20.50
CA ASP A 353 12.59 -10.43 -20.44
C ASP A 353 11.97 -9.89 -19.13
N PRO A 354 10.89 -9.07 -19.20
CA PRO A 354 10.19 -8.56 -18.02
C PRO A 354 9.53 -9.66 -17.18
N LYS A 355 9.35 -10.87 -17.71
CA LYS A 355 8.66 -11.97 -17.02
C LYS A 355 9.28 -12.36 -15.69
N GLY A 356 8.43 -12.39 -14.65
CA GLY A 356 8.82 -12.65 -13.27
C GLY A 356 9.66 -11.52 -12.65
N TYR A 357 9.68 -10.34 -13.26
CA TYR A 357 10.48 -9.19 -12.82
C TYR A 357 9.61 -7.92 -12.73
N THR A 358 9.21 -7.35 -13.87
CA THR A 358 8.38 -6.13 -13.98
C THR A 358 6.95 -6.38 -14.46
N ASP A 359 6.58 -7.63 -14.76
CA ASP A 359 5.24 -8.02 -15.25
C ASP A 359 4.23 -8.37 -14.14
N TYR A 360 4.59 -8.20 -12.87
CA TYR A 360 3.68 -8.42 -11.76
C TYR A 360 2.63 -7.30 -11.68
N PRO A 361 1.32 -7.62 -11.65
CA PRO A 361 0.29 -6.60 -11.67
C PRO A 361 0.19 -5.87 -10.31
N PHE A 362 -0.10 -4.57 -10.40
CA PHE A 362 -0.61 -3.79 -9.28
C PHE A 362 -1.99 -4.33 -8.85
N ALA A 363 -2.36 -4.15 -7.58
CA ALA A 363 -3.73 -4.37 -7.17
C ALA A 363 -4.62 -3.38 -7.93
N ALA A 364 -5.81 -3.82 -8.31
CA ALA A 364 -6.86 -2.86 -8.63
C ALA A 364 -6.99 -1.91 -7.42
N PRO A 365 -7.06 -0.59 -7.64
CA PRO A 365 -7.36 0.33 -6.55
C PRO A 365 -8.60 -0.21 -5.83
N VAL A 366 -8.55 -0.30 -4.51
CA VAL A 366 -9.74 -0.39 -3.68
C VAL A 366 -10.53 0.86 -3.99
N GLN A 367 -11.41 0.77 -5.00
CA GLN A 367 -12.26 1.87 -5.40
C GLN A 367 -13.03 2.28 -4.15
N ALA A 368 -12.83 3.54 -3.75
CA ALA A 368 -13.60 4.12 -2.68
C ALA A 368 -15.07 3.86 -2.97
N TRP A 369 -15.75 3.31 -1.98
CA TRP A 369 -17.20 3.20 -2.01
C TRP A 369 -17.79 4.57 -2.38
N ARG A 370 -18.57 4.64 -3.46
CA ARG A 370 -19.00 5.90 -4.07
C ARG A 370 -20.45 5.86 -4.54
N CYS A 371 -21.05 7.04 -4.69
CA CYS A 371 -22.31 7.22 -5.42
C CYS A 371 -22.09 7.05 -6.93
N GLY A 372 -23.10 6.52 -7.63
CA GLY A 372 -23.13 6.33 -9.08
C GLY A 372 -23.78 7.49 -9.85
N VAL A 373 -24.18 8.56 -9.15
CA VAL A 373 -24.71 9.77 -9.78
C VAL A 373 -23.55 10.61 -10.31
N ASN A 374 -23.45 10.70 -11.65
CA ASN A 374 -22.50 11.57 -12.34
C ASN A 374 -23.26 12.46 -13.31
N LEU A 375 -23.25 13.78 -13.05
CA LEU A 375 -23.76 14.79 -13.97
C LEU A 375 -22.59 15.54 -14.60
N THR A 376 -22.70 15.80 -15.89
CA THR A 376 -21.82 16.72 -16.59
C THR A 376 -22.19 18.18 -16.26
N ASP A 377 -21.23 19.10 -16.38
CA ASP A 377 -21.49 20.53 -16.17
C ASP A 377 -22.62 21.05 -17.07
N VAL A 378 -22.73 20.53 -18.30
CA VAL A 378 -23.78 20.88 -19.25
C VAL A 378 -25.15 20.42 -18.74
N GLU A 379 -25.25 19.22 -18.17
CA GLU A 379 -26.50 18.72 -17.59
C GLU A 379 -26.93 19.54 -16.37
N ILE A 380 -25.97 19.97 -15.55
CA ILE A 380 -26.23 20.82 -14.39
C ILE A 380 -26.75 22.18 -14.84
N VAL A 381 -26.06 22.84 -15.77
CA VAL A 381 -26.51 24.14 -16.31
C VAL A 381 -27.93 24.03 -16.87
N TRP A 382 -28.19 23.01 -17.67
CA TRP A 382 -29.54 22.78 -18.21
C TRP A 382 -30.57 22.53 -17.12
N ALA A 383 -30.24 21.71 -16.11
CA ALA A 383 -31.13 21.41 -15.00
C ALA A 383 -31.47 22.66 -14.18
N GLU A 384 -30.49 23.51 -13.89
CA GLU A 384 -30.69 24.76 -13.15
C GLU A 384 -31.49 25.80 -13.95
N GLU A 385 -31.23 25.95 -15.25
CA GLU A 385 -32.04 26.80 -16.12
C GLU A 385 -33.49 26.31 -16.19
N ASN A 386 -33.69 25.00 -16.40
CA ASN A 386 -35.02 24.40 -16.44
C ASN A 386 -35.74 24.55 -15.09
N PHE A 387 -35.03 24.39 -13.98
CA PHE A 387 -35.58 24.56 -12.65
C PHE A 387 -35.97 26.02 -12.37
N ALA A 388 -35.15 26.98 -12.80
CA ALA A 388 -35.46 28.40 -12.70
C ALA A 388 -36.74 28.78 -13.47
N LEU A 389 -37.00 28.13 -14.61
CA LEU A 389 -38.21 28.33 -15.41
C LEU A 389 -39.44 27.61 -14.83
N THR A 390 -39.25 26.47 -14.19
CA THR A 390 -40.34 25.61 -13.70
C THR A 390 -40.78 25.97 -12.27
N ARG A 391 -39.89 26.55 -11.46
CA ARG A 391 -40.21 26.92 -10.08
C ARG A 391 -41.17 28.12 -10.03
N ALA A 392 -42.22 28.02 -9.22
CA ALA A 392 -43.13 29.13 -8.97
C ALA A 392 -42.39 30.32 -8.31
N PRO A 393 -42.80 31.58 -8.57
CA PRO A 393 -42.22 32.74 -7.89
C PRO A 393 -42.33 32.63 -6.37
N ALA A 394 -41.29 33.04 -5.64
CA ALA A 394 -41.19 32.91 -4.17
C ALA A 394 -42.40 33.49 -3.40
N ALA A 395 -43.11 34.48 -3.97
CA ALA A 395 -44.29 35.11 -3.37
C ALA A 395 -45.55 34.22 -3.31
N ILE A 396 -45.61 33.11 -4.05
CA ILE A 396 -46.73 32.14 -4.02
C ILE A 396 -46.40 30.95 -3.10
N ALA A 397 -45.13 30.74 -2.73
CA ALA A 397 -44.66 29.59 -1.95
C ALA A 397 -44.79 29.75 -0.42
N MET A 398 -45.36 30.87 0.07
CA MET A 398 -45.53 31.17 1.50
C MET A 398 -46.73 30.47 2.16
N GLU A 399 -47.47 29.61 1.47
CA GLU A 399 -48.50 28.78 2.12
C GLU A 399 -47.90 27.52 2.76
N VAL A 400 -47.83 27.59 4.10
CA VAL A 400 -47.80 26.53 5.11
C VAL A 400 -46.98 25.28 4.77
N SER A 401 -45.77 25.24 5.34
CA SER A 401 -44.98 24.02 5.56
C SER A 401 -45.84 22.98 6.29
N THR A 402 -46.41 22.06 5.52
CA THR A 402 -46.96 20.80 6.03
C THR A 402 -45.93 19.73 5.71
N THR A 403 -45.61 18.92 6.71
CA THR A 403 -44.69 17.79 6.52
C THR A 403 -45.19 16.90 5.39
N LYS A 404 -44.39 16.75 4.32
CA LYS A 404 -44.78 15.97 3.14
C LYS A 404 -44.73 14.48 3.46
N LEU A 405 -45.82 13.77 3.18
CA LEU A 405 -45.89 12.32 3.29
C LEU A 405 -45.41 11.68 1.98
N ILE A 406 -44.35 10.89 2.06
CA ILE A 406 -43.74 10.15 0.95
C ILE A 406 -44.03 8.66 1.16
N ASP A 407 -44.85 8.09 0.28
CA ASP A 407 -45.09 6.66 0.26
C ASP A 407 -43.89 5.93 -0.35
N VAL A 408 -43.43 4.88 0.35
CA VAL A 408 -42.23 4.14 -0.02
C VAL A 408 -42.60 2.74 -0.49
N TYR A 409 -42.14 2.39 -1.69
CA TYR A 409 -42.19 1.04 -2.25
C TYR A 409 -40.77 0.45 -2.24
N TRP A 410 -40.56 -0.59 -1.44
CA TRP A 410 -39.27 -1.26 -1.35
C TRP A 410 -39.24 -2.51 -2.21
N HIS A 411 -38.27 -2.60 -3.10
CA HIS A 411 -38.02 -3.73 -3.99
C HIS A 411 -36.71 -4.42 -3.62
N VAL A 412 -36.81 -5.54 -2.91
CA VAL A 412 -35.67 -6.40 -2.60
C VAL A 412 -35.36 -7.28 -3.81
N VAL A 413 -34.34 -6.92 -4.58
CA VAL A 413 -33.81 -7.76 -5.65
C VAL A 413 -32.70 -8.62 -5.07
N ARG A 414 -32.76 -9.92 -5.31
CA ARG A 414 -31.87 -10.90 -4.66
C ARG A 414 -31.40 -11.97 -5.63
N ALA A 415 -30.16 -12.41 -5.45
CA ALA A 415 -29.59 -13.55 -6.16
C ALA A 415 -30.03 -14.89 -5.56
N ASP A 416 -30.31 -14.95 -4.26
CA ASP A 416 -30.82 -16.13 -3.57
C ASP A 416 -31.58 -15.76 -2.27
N ASP A 417 -32.00 -16.75 -1.49
CA ASP A 417 -32.77 -16.55 -0.24
C ASP A 417 -31.90 -16.18 0.97
N THR A 418 -30.59 -16.09 0.83
CA THR A 418 -29.67 -15.76 1.93
C THR A 418 -29.49 -14.25 2.08
N LEU A 419 -29.06 -13.81 3.27
CA LEU A 419 -28.68 -12.41 3.48
C LEU A 419 -27.55 -11.98 2.54
N ARG A 420 -26.58 -12.87 2.24
CA ARG A 420 -25.47 -12.59 1.31
C ARG A 420 -25.92 -12.49 -0.14
N GLY A 421 -26.98 -13.19 -0.51
CA GLY A 421 -27.65 -13.06 -1.81
C GLY A 421 -28.60 -11.87 -1.90
N GLY A 422 -28.62 -10.96 -0.92
CA GLY A 422 -29.43 -9.74 -0.96
C GLY A 422 -30.80 -9.83 -0.29
N ASN A 423 -31.15 -10.97 0.31
CA ASN A 423 -32.45 -11.16 0.96
C ASN A 423 -32.50 -10.49 2.35
N ILE A 424 -32.45 -9.15 2.39
CA ILE A 424 -32.47 -8.38 3.64
C ILE A 424 -33.80 -8.59 4.41
N PRO A 425 -33.78 -8.79 5.73
CA PRO A 425 -34.98 -8.96 6.54
C PRO A 425 -35.80 -7.67 6.64
N ASP A 426 -37.11 -7.82 6.87
CA ASP A 426 -38.03 -6.67 7.00
C ASP A 426 -37.67 -5.76 8.17
N SER A 427 -37.01 -6.28 9.21
CA SER A 427 -36.51 -5.47 10.33
C SER A 427 -35.46 -4.44 9.88
N GLN A 428 -34.56 -4.79 8.96
CA GLN A 428 -33.58 -3.84 8.43
C GLN A 428 -34.23 -2.80 7.53
N ILE A 429 -35.26 -3.19 6.78
CA ILE A 429 -36.06 -2.25 5.98
C ILE A 429 -36.79 -1.27 6.90
N ALA A 430 -37.44 -1.74 7.97
CA ALA A 430 -38.10 -0.89 8.95
C ALA A 430 -37.10 0.09 9.61
N SER A 431 -35.95 -0.40 10.06
CA SER A 431 -34.90 0.47 10.62
C SER A 431 -34.39 1.50 9.62
N GLN A 432 -34.31 1.16 8.33
CA GLN A 432 -33.94 2.12 7.30
C GLN A 432 -35.01 3.21 7.11
N ILE A 433 -36.29 2.88 7.24
CA ILE A 433 -37.38 3.86 7.18
C ILE A 433 -37.33 4.78 8.40
N ASP A 434 -36.99 4.25 9.58
CA ASP A 434 -36.75 5.07 10.78
C ASP A 434 -35.60 6.07 10.55
N VAL A 435 -34.50 5.61 9.96
CA VAL A 435 -33.36 6.44 9.56
C VAL A 435 -33.77 7.57 8.61
N LEU A 436 -34.56 7.28 7.56
CA LEU A 436 -35.05 8.33 6.67
C LEU A 436 -35.93 9.35 7.39
N ASN A 437 -36.79 8.90 8.30
CA ASN A 437 -37.66 9.78 9.08
C ASN A 437 -36.90 10.63 10.11
N GLU A 438 -35.71 10.20 10.53
CA GLU A 438 -34.78 10.95 11.37
C GLU A 438 -34.01 12.00 10.56
N ASP A 439 -33.46 11.60 9.41
CA ASP A 439 -32.54 12.43 8.61
C ASP A 439 -33.26 13.54 7.82
N TYR A 440 -34.55 13.34 7.50
CA TYR A 440 -35.37 14.27 6.73
C TYR A 440 -36.48 14.88 7.60
N PRO A 441 -36.20 15.93 8.38
CA PRO A 441 -37.14 16.46 9.38
C PRO A 441 -38.44 17.02 8.78
N ASN A 442 -38.40 17.50 7.53
CA ASN A 442 -39.55 18.11 6.84
C ASN A 442 -40.41 17.09 6.05
N MET A 443 -40.04 15.81 6.08
CA MET A 443 -40.71 14.75 5.35
C MET A 443 -41.07 13.59 6.28
N LYS A 444 -42.08 12.80 5.88
CA LYS A 444 -42.41 11.53 6.55
C LYS A 444 -42.47 10.43 5.52
N PHE A 445 -41.66 9.40 5.74
CA PHE A 445 -41.58 8.22 4.90
C PHE A 445 -42.44 7.13 5.49
N ARG A 446 -43.40 6.63 4.69
CA ARG A 446 -44.30 5.55 5.07
C ARG A 446 -44.07 4.37 4.13
N LEU A 447 -43.57 3.26 4.67
CA LEU A 447 -43.45 2.02 3.90
C LEU A 447 -44.85 1.48 3.57
N VAL A 448 -45.19 1.48 2.27
CA VAL A 448 -46.47 0.98 1.78
C VAL A 448 -46.40 -0.49 1.41
N ASN A 449 -45.30 -0.92 0.80
CA ASN A 449 -45.13 -2.31 0.36
C ASN A 449 -43.67 -2.69 0.23
N THR A 450 -43.36 -3.94 0.57
CA THR A 450 -42.09 -4.61 0.25
C THR A 450 -42.35 -5.73 -0.75
N SER A 451 -41.68 -5.72 -1.89
CA SER A 451 -41.65 -6.86 -2.82
C SER A 451 -40.28 -7.52 -2.82
N ARG A 452 -40.22 -8.83 -3.07
CA ARG A 452 -38.97 -9.60 -3.13
C ARG A 452 -38.89 -10.32 -4.48
N THR A 453 -37.85 -10.06 -5.25
CA THR A 453 -37.67 -10.57 -6.61
C THR A 453 -36.38 -11.37 -6.70
N LEU A 454 -36.47 -12.67 -7.00
CA LEU A 454 -35.32 -13.52 -7.29
C LEU A 454 -34.87 -13.28 -8.73
N ASN A 455 -33.84 -12.46 -8.91
CA ASN A 455 -33.23 -12.19 -10.21
C ASN A 455 -31.73 -11.90 -10.01
N PRO A 456 -30.86 -12.92 -10.15
CA PRO A 456 -29.42 -12.76 -9.99
C PRO A 456 -28.80 -11.79 -11.00
N ASP A 457 -29.36 -11.69 -12.21
CA ASP A 457 -28.81 -10.80 -13.24
C ASP A 457 -29.04 -9.34 -12.84
N TRP A 458 -30.27 -8.95 -12.49
CA TRP A 458 -30.52 -7.61 -11.96
C TRP A 458 -29.74 -7.34 -10.67
N PHE A 459 -29.66 -8.32 -9.77
CA PHE A 459 -28.91 -8.17 -8.52
C PHE A 459 -27.42 -7.86 -8.76
N ASN A 460 -26.80 -8.52 -9.74
CA ASN A 460 -25.38 -8.37 -10.02
C ASN A 460 -25.07 -7.22 -10.99
N ASN A 461 -25.94 -6.99 -11.98
CA ASN A 461 -25.63 -6.19 -13.17
C ASN A 461 -26.36 -4.84 -13.25
N ALA A 462 -27.40 -4.59 -12.43
CA ALA A 462 -28.08 -3.30 -12.41
C ALA A 462 -27.13 -2.19 -11.93
N ALA A 463 -26.89 -1.20 -12.77
CA ALA A 463 -26.02 -0.05 -12.52
C ALA A 463 -26.45 1.14 -13.42
N PRO A 464 -25.96 2.37 -13.17
CA PRO A 464 -26.34 3.54 -13.96
C PRO A 464 -26.25 3.30 -15.46
N GLY A 465 -27.39 3.42 -16.14
CA GLY A 465 -27.48 3.31 -17.60
C GLY A 465 -27.40 1.89 -18.17
N THR A 466 -27.38 0.85 -17.34
CA THR A 466 -27.38 -0.53 -17.84
C THR A 466 -28.79 -0.97 -18.29
N PRO A 467 -28.88 -1.91 -19.26
CA PRO A 467 -30.15 -2.53 -19.61
C PRO A 467 -30.85 -3.18 -18.40
N ASP A 468 -30.08 -3.81 -17.50
CA ASP A 468 -30.59 -4.43 -16.28
C ASP A 468 -31.27 -3.42 -15.35
N GLN A 469 -30.71 -2.22 -15.16
CA GLN A 469 -31.39 -1.17 -14.40
C GLN A 469 -32.73 -0.83 -15.06
N THR A 470 -32.70 -0.58 -16.37
CA THR A 470 -33.87 -0.10 -17.12
C THR A 470 -35.01 -1.13 -17.03
N ASP A 471 -34.69 -2.40 -17.25
CA ASP A 471 -35.64 -3.51 -17.18
C ASP A 471 -36.18 -3.73 -15.76
N MET A 472 -35.28 -3.72 -14.75
CA MET A 472 -35.64 -3.85 -13.34
C MET A 472 -36.62 -2.76 -12.90
N LYS A 473 -36.28 -1.49 -13.15
CA LYS A 473 -37.11 -0.36 -12.72
C LYS A 473 -38.43 -0.34 -13.48
N ALA A 474 -38.42 -0.54 -14.80
CA ALA A 474 -39.64 -0.56 -15.59
C ALA A 474 -40.61 -1.67 -15.18
N THR A 475 -40.09 -2.81 -14.73
CA THR A 475 -40.90 -3.93 -14.26
C THR A 475 -41.47 -3.71 -12.87
N LEU A 476 -40.69 -3.11 -11.97
CA LEU A 476 -40.99 -3.13 -10.54
C LEU A 476 -41.61 -1.82 -10.02
N ARG A 477 -41.35 -0.68 -10.66
CA ARG A 477 -41.78 0.66 -10.21
C ARG A 477 -43.30 0.70 -9.97
N LYS A 478 -43.70 1.27 -8.83
CA LYS A 478 -45.09 1.47 -8.41
C LYS A 478 -45.36 2.92 -8.05
N GLY A 479 -46.64 3.27 -7.94
CA GLY A 479 -47.07 4.56 -7.43
C GLY A 479 -46.90 5.72 -8.43
N LYS A 480 -47.15 6.93 -7.93
CA LYS A 480 -47.14 8.21 -8.64
C LYS A 480 -45.76 8.88 -8.57
N ALA A 481 -45.65 10.12 -9.04
CA ALA A 481 -44.39 10.86 -9.06
C ALA A 481 -43.80 11.14 -7.67
N LEU A 482 -44.65 11.30 -6.66
CA LEU A 482 -44.24 11.56 -5.27
C LEU A 482 -43.91 10.28 -4.48
N ASP A 483 -44.14 9.09 -5.05
CA ASP A 483 -43.92 7.82 -4.35
C ASP A 483 -42.48 7.35 -4.59
N LEU A 484 -41.72 7.17 -3.51
CA LEU A 484 -40.31 6.78 -3.57
C LEU A 484 -40.18 5.27 -3.76
N ASN A 485 -39.62 4.87 -4.89
CA ASN A 485 -39.28 3.47 -5.16
C ASN A 485 -37.80 3.23 -4.82
N ILE A 486 -37.53 2.23 -3.98
CA ILE A 486 -36.19 1.85 -3.55
C ILE A 486 -35.89 0.44 -4.03
N TYR A 487 -34.75 0.25 -4.69
CA TYR A 487 -34.30 -1.03 -5.21
C TYR A 487 -33.02 -1.45 -4.50
N SER A 488 -33.03 -2.53 -3.72
CA SER A 488 -31.82 -3.05 -3.10
C SER A 488 -31.20 -4.15 -3.97
N VAL A 489 -29.96 -3.97 -4.42
CA VAL A 489 -29.21 -4.87 -5.31
C VAL A 489 -27.80 -5.15 -4.78
N GLY A 490 -27.00 -5.98 -5.45
CA GLY A 490 -25.65 -6.38 -5.03
C GLY A 490 -24.51 -5.48 -5.53
N PHE A 491 -24.67 -4.87 -6.72
CA PHE A 491 -23.58 -4.18 -7.44
C PHE A 491 -22.32 -5.04 -7.56
N ASN A 492 -22.48 -6.28 -8.04
CA ASN A 492 -21.37 -7.17 -8.38
C ASN A 492 -20.98 -7.03 -9.87
N VAL A 493 -21.18 -5.81 -10.41
CA VAL A 493 -20.95 -5.46 -11.79
C VAL A 493 -19.49 -5.70 -12.16
N LYS A 494 -19.28 -6.28 -13.34
CA LYS A 494 -17.94 -6.53 -13.89
C LYS A 494 -17.38 -5.34 -14.70
N ASP A 495 -18.23 -4.37 -14.99
CA ASP A 495 -17.85 -3.14 -15.68
C ASP A 495 -17.06 -2.24 -14.71
N GLU A 496 -15.78 -2.02 -15.04
CA GLU A 496 -14.85 -1.20 -14.25
C GLU A 496 -15.39 0.21 -13.96
N ALA A 497 -16.22 0.77 -14.86
CA ALA A 497 -16.83 2.08 -14.66
C ALA A 497 -17.83 2.11 -13.48
N ASN A 498 -18.36 0.96 -13.10
CA ASN A 498 -19.43 0.80 -12.10
C ASN A 498 -18.99 -0.03 -10.88
N VAL A 499 -17.72 -0.43 -10.77
CA VAL A 499 -17.19 -1.07 -9.56
C VAL A 499 -17.13 -0.04 -8.41
N GLY A 500 -17.43 -0.52 -7.19
CA GLY A 500 -17.39 0.28 -5.96
C GLY A 500 -18.66 1.09 -5.65
N LEU A 501 -19.76 0.89 -6.37
CA LEU A 501 -21.02 1.60 -6.12
C LEU A 501 -21.65 1.21 -4.77
N LEU A 502 -22.12 2.23 -4.03
CA LEU A 502 -23.03 2.08 -2.89
C LEU A 502 -24.48 2.35 -3.25
N GLY A 503 -24.72 3.24 -4.21
CA GLY A 503 -26.05 3.60 -4.66
C GLY A 503 -26.03 4.55 -5.85
N TYR A 504 -27.21 4.85 -6.37
CA TYR A 504 -27.48 5.93 -7.31
C TYR A 504 -28.97 6.28 -7.31
N ALA A 505 -29.33 7.44 -7.83
CA ALA A 505 -30.72 7.89 -7.93
C ALA A 505 -31.02 8.58 -9.26
N THR A 506 -32.31 8.67 -9.59
CA THR A 506 -32.82 9.58 -10.62
C THR A 506 -33.17 10.94 -10.02
N PHE A 507 -32.78 12.01 -10.70
CA PHE A 507 -33.13 13.37 -10.31
C PHE A 507 -34.59 13.73 -10.64
N PRO A 508 -35.21 14.69 -9.92
CA PRO A 508 -36.60 15.09 -10.12
C PRO A 508 -36.96 15.45 -11.56
N TRP A 509 -36.12 16.23 -12.25
CA TRP A 509 -36.40 16.69 -13.62
C TRP A 509 -36.38 15.57 -14.67
N GLN A 510 -35.75 14.43 -14.35
CA GLN A 510 -35.67 13.29 -15.27
C GLN A 510 -37.00 12.51 -15.33
N TYR A 511 -37.83 12.63 -14.28
CA TYR A 511 -39.09 11.89 -14.15
C TYR A 511 -40.01 12.05 -15.36
N SER A 512 -40.21 13.28 -15.83
CA SER A 512 -41.16 13.58 -16.92
C SER A 512 -40.84 12.86 -18.23
N LYS A 513 -39.56 12.60 -18.50
CA LYS A 513 -39.09 11.94 -19.73
C LYS A 513 -39.11 10.42 -19.60
N ARG A 514 -38.85 9.89 -18.39
CA ARG A 514 -38.71 8.45 -18.14
C ARG A 514 -39.31 8.09 -16.78
N PRO A 515 -40.65 8.16 -16.62
CA PRO A 515 -41.26 7.87 -15.32
C PRO A 515 -40.89 6.46 -14.86
N MET A 516 -40.94 5.46 -15.74
CA MET A 516 -40.67 4.07 -15.36
C MET A 516 -39.20 3.76 -14.99
N ASP A 517 -38.28 4.71 -15.15
CA ASP A 517 -36.87 4.59 -14.75
C ASP A 517 -36.58 5.34 -13.42
N ASP A 518 -37.61 5.85 -12.74
CA ASP A 518 -37.49 6.63 -11.52
C ASP A 518 -37.24 5.78 -10.25
N GLY A 519 -36.49 6.35 -9.31
CA GLY A 519 -36.27 5.81 -7.98
C GLY A 519 -34.79 5.69 -7.61
N VAL A 520 -34.56 5.17 -6.41
CA VAL A 520 -33.25 5.06 -5.77
C VAL A 520 -32.80 3.61 -5.77
N VAL A 521 -31.57 3.33 -6.20
CA VAL A 521 -30.98 2.00 -6.16
C VAL A 521 -29.84 2.00 -5.16
N ILE A 522 -29.83 1.05 -4.23
CA ILE A 522 -28.80 0.94 -3.20
C ILE A 522 -28.19 -0.46 -3.16
N LYS A 523 -26.95 -0.53 -2.67
CA LYS A 523 -26.33 -1.78 -2.30
C LYS A 523 -27.03 -2.33 -1.06
N TYR A 524 -27.59 -3.53 -1.13
CA TYR A 524 -28.43 -4.10 -0.08
C TYR A 524 -27.75 -4.13 1.31
N SER A 525 -26.42 -4.20 1.34
CA SER A 525 -25.63 -4.33 2.56
C SER A 525 -25.29 -3.00 3.25
N THR A 526 -25.84 -1.88 2.77
CA THR A 526 -25.68 -0.54 3.40
C THR A 526 -26.82 -0.15 4.35
N VAL A 527 -27.91 -0.93 4.37
CA VAL A 527 -29.01 -0.73 5.32
C VAL A 527 -28.52 -0.85 6.78
N PRO A 528 -29.24 -0.30 7.78
CA PRO A 528 -28.89 -0.41 9.18
C PRO A 528 -28.60 -1.85 9.61
N GLY A 529 -27.41 -2.08 10.20
CA GLY A 529 -26.95 -3.42 10.60
C GLY A 529 -26.44 -4.28 9.44
N GLY A 530 -26.28 -3.70 8.25
CA GLY A 530 -25.72 -4.35 7.06
C GLY A 530 -24.24 -4.70 7.19
N MET A 531 -23.71 -5.38 6.17
CA MET A 531 -22.38 -6.00 6.20
C MET A 531 -21.22 -5.05 5.82
N ILE A 532 -21.50 -3.90 5.21
CA ILE A 532 -20.44 -2.96 4.80
C ILE A 532 -20.09 -2.05 5.98
N LYS A 533 -18.99 -2.38 6.66
CA LYS A 533 -18.45 -1.57 7.75
C LYS A 533 -18.30 -0.10 7.31
N ASN A 534 -18.70 0.81 8.18
CA ASN A 534 -18.72 2.28 8.01
C ASN A 534 -19.81 2.83 7.09
N TYR A 535 -20.56 1.98 6.38
CA TYR A 535 -21.64 2.37 5.47
C TYR A 535 -22.93 1.58 5.76
N ASN A 536 -23.11 1.12 7.01
CA ASN A 536 -24.17 0.21 7.43
C ASN A 536 -25.08 0.79 8.51
N LEU A 537 -25.20 2.12 8.58
CA LEU A 537 -26.18 2.83 9.41
C LEU A 537 -27.30 3.45 8.56
N GLY A 538 -27.33 3.16 7.26
CA GLY A 538 -28.38 3.59 6.34
C GLY A 538 -28.18 4.94 5.68
N ARG A 539 -27.01 5.60 5.87
CA ARG A 539 -26.76 6.94 5.30
C ARG A 539 -26.52 6.90 3.80
N THR A 540 -26.16 5.75 3.22
CA THR A 540 -26.18 5.57 1.76
C THR A 540 -27.57 5.88 1.18
N LEU A 541 -28.64 5.31 1.74
CA LEU A 541 -29.98 5.58 1.21
C LEU A 541 -30.37 7.04 1.46
N THR A 542 -30.01 7.60 2.62
CA THR A 542 -30.21 9.03 2.91
C THR A 542 -29.56 9.90 1.84
N HIS A 543 -28.31 9.62 1.47
CA HIS A 543 -27.57 10.33 0.43
C HIS A 543 -28.26 10.22 -0.94
N GLU A 544 -28.55 9.00 -1.39
CA GLU A 544 -29.16 8.79 -2.70
C GLU A 544 -30.58 9.36 -2.80
N ALA A 545 -31.36 9.31 -1.73
CA ALA A 545 -32.65 9.99 -1.67
C ALA A 545 -32.48 11.51 -1.82
N GLY A 546 -31.37 12.08 -1.35
CA GLY A 546 -31.08 13.51 -1.50
C GLY A 546 -30.97 13.92 -2.97
N HIS A 547 -30.32 13.10 -3.80
CA HIS A 547 -30.34 13.25 -5.26
C HIS A 547 -31.74 13.10 -5.86
N TRP A 548 -32.54 12.14 -5.38
CA TRP A 548 -33.94 11.98 -5.80
C TRP A 548 -34.81 13.20 -5.46
N PHE A 549 -34.44 13.97 -4.43
CA PHE A 549 -35.01 15.26 -4.07
C PHE A 549 -34.35 16.47 -4.74
N GLY A 550 -33.32 16.28 -5.58
CA GLY A 550 -32.72 17.35 -6.38
C GLY A 550 -31.50 18.04 -5.76
N LEU A 551 -30.85 17.41 -4.78
CA LEU A 551 -29.57 17.89 -4.25
C LEU A 551 -28.38 17.38 -5.06
N TYR A 552 -27.35 18.21 -5.14
CA TYR A 552 -26.05 17.82 -5.64
C TYR A 552 -25.11 17.43 -4.50
N HIS A 553 -23.97 16.83 -4.85
CA HIS A 553 -22.89 16.62 -3.90
C HIS A 553 -22.35 17.96 -3.38
N THR A 554 -21.88 17.98 -2.14
CA THR A 554 -21.25 19.18 -1.54
C THR A 554 -19.98 19.62 -2.29
N PHE A 555 -19.26 18.67 -2.89
CA PHE A 555 -18.10 18.88 -3.76
C PHE A 555 -18.44 19.15 -5.23
N GLN A 556 -19.71 19.37 -5.58
CA GLN A 556 -20.11 19.57 -6.97
C GLN A 556 -19.47 20.82 -7.55
N GLY A 557 -18.79 20.68 -8.69
CA GLY A 557 -18.13 21.81 -9.37
C GLY A 557 -16.84 22.32 -8.70
N GLY A 558 -16.41 21.73 -7.57
CA GLY A 558 -15.16 22.10 -6.89
C GLY A 558 -15.15 23.54 -6.33
N CYS A 559 -13.96 24.05 -6.02
CA CYS A 559 -13.79 25.36 -5.37
C CYS A 559 -14.17 26.55 -6.23
N ASP A 560 -14.01 26.45 -7.55
CA ASP A 560 -14.22 27.55 -8.49
C ASP A 560 -15.64 27.53 -9.09
N GLY A 561 -16.41 26.46 -8.82
CA GLY A 561 -17.77 26.27 -9.29
C GLY A 561 -18.84 26.95 -8.43
N LYS A 562 -20.11 26.58 -8.66
CA LYS A 562 -21.25 27.02 -7.86
C LYS A 562 -21.57 26.10 -6.67
N GLY A 563 -20.65 25.18 -6.35
CA GLY A 563 -20.88 24.16 -5.33
C GLY A 563 -22.10 23.29 -5.67
N ASP A 564 -22.85 22.95 -4.63
CA ASP A 564 -24.13 22.23 -4.73
C ASP A 564 -25.34 23.12 -5.11
N TYR A 565 -25.10 24.38 -5.50
CA TYR A 565 -26.12 25.40 -5.76
C TYR A 565 -26.99 25.74 -4.53
N VAL A 566 -26.42 25.60 -3.34
CA VAL A 566 -27.02 26.00 -2.07
C VAL A 566 -26.07 26.92 -1.31
N ASP A 567 -26.50 28.16 -1.06
CA ASP A 567 -25.63 29.22 -0.50
C ASP A 567 -25.09 28.93 0.91
N ASP A 568 -25.78 28.10 1.71
CA ASP A 568 -25.38 27.75 3.08
C ASP A 568 -24.56 26.44 3.18
N THR A 569 -24.16 25.88 2.04
CA THR A 569 -23.22 24.76 1.95
C THR A 569 -21.85 25.27 1.45
N PRO A 570 -20.78 25.23 2.26
CA PRO A 570 -19.45 25.57 1.77
C PRO A 570 -19.00 24.61 0.64
N PRO A 571 -18.45 25.13 -0.48
CA PRO A 571 -17.90 24.27 -1.53
C PRO A 571 -16.61 23.62 -1.06
N GLU A 572 -16.32 22.45 -1.61
CA GLU A 572 -15.12 21.67 -1.33
C GLU A 572 -14.49 21.16 -2.63
N ALA A 573 -13.17 20.97 -2.65
CA ALA A 573 -12.41 20.60 -3.84
C ALA A 573 -12.64 19.13 -4.26
N SER A 574 -13.01 18.30 -3.30
CA SER A 574 -13.21 16.86 -3.48
C SER A 574 -14.12 16.32 -2.36
N ALA A 575 -14.62 15.10 -2.51
CA ALA A 575 -15.35 14.42 -1.42
C ALA A 575 -14.45 14.08 -0.24
N ALA A 576 -14.98 14.10 0.98
CA ALA A 576 -14.31 13.57 2.15
C ALA A 576 -14.29 12.03 2.14
N SER A 577 -13.36 11.44 2.89
CA SER A 577 -13.36 10.01 3.17
C SER A 577 -12.99 9.75 4.62
N GLY A 578 -13.71 8.82 5.26
CA GLY A 578 -13.58 8.62 6.70
C GLY A 578 -14.40 9.62 7.50
N CYS A 579 -13.86 10.02 8.65
CA CYS A 579 -14.41 11.12 9.46
C CYS A 579 -13.31 12.15 9.76
N PRO A 580 -12.78 12.84 8.73
CA PRO A 580 -11.72 13.83 8.92
C PRO A 580 -12.23 15.01 9.77
N THR A 581 -11.30 15.68 10.45
CA THR A 581 -11.60 16.87 11.26
C THR A 581 -10.80 18.06 10.76
N GLY A 582 -11.42 19.24 10.67
CA GLY A 582 -10.75 20.48 10.28
C GLY A 582 -10.34 20.55 8.80
N ARG A 583 -10.99 19.75 7.95
CA ARG A 583 -10.77 19.80 6.49
C ARG A 583 -11.38 21.09 5.94
N ASP A 584 -10.60 21.81 5.15
CA ASP A 584 -10.98 23.06 4.48
C ASP A 584 -10.21 23.12 3.17
N THR A 585 -10.82 22.62 2.10
CA THR A 585 -10.15 22.45 0.81
C THR A 585 -10.26 23.67 -0.10
N CYS A 586 -11.25 24.53 0.13
CA CYS A 586 -11.48 25.73 -0.69
C CYS A 586 -11.19 27.05 0.05
N SER A 587 -10.79 27.01 1.32
CA SER A 587 -10.44 28.19 2.14
C SER A 587 -11.56 29.23 2.28
N VAL A 588 -12.81 28.82 2.07
CA VAL A 588 -14.02 29.66 2.17
C VAL A 588 -14.95 29.23 3.31
N GLY A 589 -14.58 28.17 4.03
CA GLY A 589 -15.34 27.55 5.11
C GLY A 589 -14.89 26.11 5.29
N LEU A 590 -15.10 25.54 6.48
CA LEU A 590 -14.81 24.12 6.70
C LEU A 590 -15.64 23.26 5.74
N ASP A 591 -15.01 22.24 5.17
CA ASP A 591 -15.68 21.27 4.32
C ASP A 591 -16.84 20.62 5.11
N PRO A 592 -18.02 20.46 4.50
CA PRO A 592 -19.22 20.00 5.18
C PRO A 592 -19.22 18.47 5.40
N ILE A 593 -18.20 17.92 6.05
CA ILE A 593 -17.95 16.48 6.29
C ILE A 593 -19.12 15.78 7.00
N GLN A 594 -19.95 16.52 7.73
CA GLN A 594 -21.14 16.01 8.42
C GLN A 594 -22.41 16.03 7.56
N ASN A 595 -22.34 16.56 6.34
CA ASN A 595 -23.47 16.65 5.44
C ASN A 595 -23.75 15.30 4.80
N PHE A 596 -25.03 14.95 4.64
CA PHE A 596 -25.42 13.69 4.00
C PHE A 596 -25.08 13.62 2.52
N MET A 597 -24.78 14.74 1.85
CA MET A 597 -24.39 14.80 0.44
C MET A 597 -22.87 14.71 0.19
N ASP A 598 -22.08 14.35 1.21
CA ASP A 598 -20.65 14.01 1.13
C ASP A 598 -20.44 12.48 1.17
N TYR A 599 -19.20 11.98 1.00
CA TYR A 599 -18.79 10.57 1.04
C TYR A 599 -18.13 10.15 2.36
N SER A 600 -18.29 10.96 3.41
CA SER A 600 -17.88 10.64 4.77
C SER A 600 -18.51 9.34 5.28
N TYR A 601 -17.94 8.73 6.31
CA TYR A 601 -18.56 7.53 6.91
C TYR A 601 -19.90 7.86 7.57
N ASP A 602 -20.80 6.88 7.60
CA ASP A 602 -22.13 7.01 8.21
C ASP A 602 -22.10 7.56 9.64
N SER A 603 -21.05 7.23 10.41
CA SER A 603 -20.89 7.64 11.81
C SER A 603 -20.67 9.14 12.01
N CYS A 604 -20.28 9.86 10.96
CA CYS A 604 -20.04 11.31 11.00
C CYS A 604 -21.03 12.13 10.17
N MET A 605 -21.78 11.52 9.26
CA MET A 605 -22.90 12.19 8.58
C MET A 605 -24.08 12.42 9.55
N ARG A 606 -24.63 13.64 9.56
CA ARG A 606 -25.60 14.09 10.58
C ARG A 606 -26.69 15.02 10.07
N ASN A 607 -26.50 15.75 8.97
CA ASN A 607 -27.48 16.76 8.58
C ASN A 607 -27.53 17.06 7.07
N PHE A 608 -28.64 17.71 6.68
CA PHE A 608 -28.71 18.60 5.53
C PHE A 608 -28.64 20.04 6.03
N SER A 609 -28.16 20.97 5.21
CA SER A 609 -28.27 22.40 5.50
C SER A 609 -29.73 22.89 5.41
N SER A 610 -30.01 24.09 5.93
CA SER A 610 -31.37 24.65 5.83
C SER A 610 -31.72 25.00 4.38
N GLY A 611 -30.74 25.48 3.60
CA GLY A 611 -30.89 25.74 2.18
C GLY A 611 -31.12 24.47 1.37
N GLN A 612 -30.47 23.36 1.72
CA GLN A 612 -30.67 22.06 1.08
C GLN A 612 -32.11 21.57 1.30
N LEU A 613 -32.63 21.63 2.52
CA LEU A 613 -34.03 21.28 2.80
C LEU A 613 -35.02 22.15 2.01
N ALA A 614 -34.78 23.47 1.93
CA ALA A 614 -35.62 24.38 1.14
C ALA A 614 -35.56 24.07 -0.36
N ARG A 615 -34.38 23.71 -0.88
CA ARG A 615 -34.18 23.28 -2.27
C ARG A 615 -34.96 22.01 -2.58
N MET A 616 -34.90 21.00 -1.70
CA MET A 616 -35.69 19.76 -1.87
C MET A 616 -37.19 20.05 -2.00
N ASP A 617 -37.75 20.89 -1.11
CA ASP A 617 -39.18 21.25 -1.16
C ASP A 617 -39.56 21.99 -2.46
N ALA A 618 -38.66 22.83 -2.97
CA ALA A 618 -38.88 23.53 -4.24
C ALA A 618 -38.79 22.57 -5.45
N GLN A 619 -37.86 21.62 -5.43
CA GLN A 619 -37.70 20.57 -6.45
C GLN A 619 -38.92 19.64 -6.50
N LEU A 620 -39.42 19.21 -5.34
CA LEU A 620 -40.65 18.40 -5.25
C LEU A 620 -41.86 19.12 -5.86
N ARG A 621 -42.07 20.39 -5.50
CA ARG A 621 -43.15 21.22 -6.05
C ARG A 621 -43.06 21.38 -7.55
N ALA A 622 -41.85 21.57 -8.09
CA ALA A 622 -41.64 21.79 -9.51
C ALA A 622 -41.88 20.52 -10.34
N TYR A 623 -41.50 19.34 -9.83
CA TYR A 623 -41.37 18.15 -10.67
C TYR A 623 -42.21 16.94 -10.25
N ARG A 624 -42.67 16.88 -8.99
CA ARG A 624 -43.35 15.69 -8.44
C ARG A 624 -44.76 15.96 -7.90
N ASP A 625 -45.03 17.14 -7.34
CA ASP A 625 -46.37 17.47 -6.83
C ASP A 625 -47.41 17.48 -7.98
N ASP A 626 -48.55 16.81 -7.77
CA ASP A 626 -49.68 16.70 -8.71
C ASP A 626 -49.36 16.16 -10.12
N LYS A 627 -48.33 15.28 -10.25
CA LYS A 627 -47.91 14.64 -11.52
C LYS A 627 -48.16 13.13 -11.61
#